data_AF-A0A942SUI8-F1
#
_entry.id   AF-A0A942SUI8-F1
#
_cell.length_a   1.000
_cell.length_b   1.000
_cell.length_c   1.000
_cell.angle_alpha   90.00
_cell.angle_beta   90.00
_cell.angle_gamma   90.00
#
_symmetry.space_group_name_H-M   'P 1'
#
loop_
_entity.id
_entity.type
_entity.pdbx_description
1 polymer ?
#
loop_
_entity_poly.entity_id
_entity_poly.type
_entity_poly.pdbx_seq_one_letter_code
_entity_poly.pdbx_strand_id
1 'polypeptide(L)'
;MMFDKSFTLKTANDVIKDVIIPNLTSGMAKEQAIALLSVLKNVDTNTIENTKPKEQSITLINQTVEEFLQAIRSDSSSAFNWVEELDSALEETVFIEDVTEKWKQLNEIQCRLLRFLYKENAANRAIESKYIFPLRKRIREQLTIEMALVR
;
A
#
# COMPACT_ATOMS: atom_id res chain seq x y z
N MET A 1 33.77 -26.17 -1.83
CA MET A 1 33.02 -25.44 -2.87
C MET A 1 31.77 -24.88 -2.21
N MET A 2 31.79 -23.60 -1.88
CA MET A 2 30.60 -22.93 -1.33
C MET A 2 29.70 -22.63 -2.52
N PHE A 3 28.55 -23.31 -2.62
CA PHE A 3 27.53 -22.97 -3.61
C PHE A 3 27.18 -21.50 -3.44
N ASP A 4 27.36 -20.71 -4.50
CA ASP A 4 27.08 -19.29 -4.50
C ASP A 4 25.55 -19.10 -4.35
N LYS A 5 25.13 -18.85 -3.10
CA LYS A 5 23.73 -18.70 -2.72
C LYS A 5 23.08 -17.58 -3.52
N SER A 6 23.79 -16.49 -3.79
CA SER A 6 23.27 -15.36 -4.57
C SER A 6 23.08 -15.75 -6.03
N PHE A 7 23.99 -16.53 -6.62
CA PHE A 7 23.79 -17.08 -7.98
C PHE A 7 22.58 -18.01 -8.05
N THR A 8 22.39 -18.86 -7.03
CA THR A 8 21.28 -19.82 -6.95
C THR A 8 19.93 -19.11 -6.78
N LEU A 9 19.86 -18.10 -5.90
CA LEU A 9 18.66 -17.31 -5.68
C LEU A 9 18.30 -16.47 -6.91
N LYS A 10 19.30 -15.89 -7.58
CA LYS A 10 19.10 -15.19 -8.85
C LYS A 10 18.55 -16.12 -9.92
N THR A 11 19.15 -17.29 -10.10
CA THR A 11 18.70 -18.28 -11.09
C THR A 11 17.29 -18.77 -10.80
N ALA A 12 16.95 -19.01 -9.53
CA ALA A 12 15.60 -19.40 -9.13
C ALA A 12 14.58 -18.29 -9.40
N ASN A 13 14.92 -17.03 -9.12
CA ASN A 13 14.10 -15.87 -9.39
C ASN A 13 13.82 -15.73 -10.89
N ASP A 14 14.88 -15.81 -11.72
CA ASP A 14 14.78 -15.71 -13.18
C ASP A 14 13.92 -16.85 -13.77
N VAL A 15 14.07 -18.09 -13.30
CA VAL A 15 13.26 -19.23 -13.74
C VAL A 15 11.79 -19.07 -13.35
N ILE A 16 11.50 -18.68 -12.11
CA ILE A 16 10.11 -18.48 -11.67
C ILE A 16 9.46 -17.35 -12.48
N LYS A 17 10.21 -16.27 -12.74
CA LYS A 17 9.74 -15.08 -13.46
C LYS A 17 9.51 -15.31 -14.95
N ASP A 18 10.48 -15.90 -15.63
CA ASP A 18 10.49 -15.95 -17.09
C ASP A 18 9.90 -17.25 -17.65
N VAL A 19 9.84 -18.31 -16.83
CA VAL A 19 9.37 -19.63 -17.26
C VAL A 19 8.09 -20.05 -16.55
N ILE A 20 7.97 -19.84 -15.23
CA ILE A 20 6.82 -20.37 -14.47
C ILE A 20 5.61 -19.43 -14.56
N ILE A 21 5.73 -18.19 -14.10
CA ILE A 21 4.60 -17.23 -14.04
C ILE A 21 3.89 -17.02 -15.39
N PRO A 22 4.58 -16.89 -16.54
CA PRO A 22 3.93 -16.70 -17.84
C PRO A 22 3.06 -17.88 -18.25
N ASN A 23 3.43 -19.09 -17.80
CA ASN A 23 2.73 -20.33 -18.13
C ASN A 23 1.62 -20.70 -17.14
N LEU A 24 1.45 -19.93 -16.05
CA LEU A 24 0.34 -20.12 -15.13
C LEU A 24 -0.95 -19.50 -15.70
N THR A 25 -2.04 -20.25 -15.68
CA THR A 25 -3.36 -19.79 -16.15
C THR A 25 -4.27 -19.29 -15.03
N SER A 26 -4.03 -19.75 -13.79
CA SER A 26 -4.79 -19.34 -12.60
C SER A 26 -4.24 -18.06 -11.98
N GLY A 27 -5.11 -17.10 -11.67
CA GLY A 27 -4.76 -15.88 -10.94
C GLY A 27 -4.17 -16.17 -9.55
N MET A 28 -4.75 -17.12 -8.82
CA MET A 28 -4.26 -17.54 -7.51
C MET A 28 -2.88 -18.20 -7.58
N ALA A 29 -2.61 -19.00 -8.63
CA ALA A 29 -1.29 -19.61 -8.81
C ALA A 29 -0.23 -18.55 -9.13
N LYS A 30 -0.59 -17.52 -9.91
CA LYS A 30 0.30 -16.38 -10.17
C LYS A 30 0.61 -15.63 -8.88
N GLU A 31 -0.39 -15.35 -8.05
CA GLU A 31 -0.20 -14.70 -6.75
C GLU A 31 0.73 -15.50 -5.83
N GLN A 32 0.58 -16.82 -5.79
CA GLN A 32 1.47 -17.68 -4.99
C GLN A 32 2.91 -17.72 -5.51
N ALA A 33 3.10 -17.80 -6.83
CA ALA A 33 4.43 -17.73 -7.44
C ALA A 33 5.10 -16.37 -7.18
N ILE A 34 4.32 -15.29 -7.20
CA ILE A 34 4.77 -13.94 -6.87
C ILE A 34 5.16 -13.84 -5.38
N ALA A 35 4.35 -14.40 -4.48
CA ALA A 35 4.69 -14.44 -3.06
C ALA A 35 5.99 -15.23 -2.81
N LEU A 36 6.22 -16.32 -3.54
CA LEU A 36 7.46 -17.09 -3.47
C LEU A 36 8.69 -16.26 -3.87
N LEU A 37 8.57 -15.42 -4.92
CA LEU A 37 9.63 -14.48 -5.31
C LEU A 37 9.92 -13.44 -4.21
N SER A 38 8.89 -12.94 -3.54
CA SER A 38 9.05 -12.01 -2.40
C SER A 38 9.85 -12.64 -1.27
N VAL A 39 9.54 -13.90 -0.93
CA VAL A 39 10.26 -14.65 0.10
C VAL A 39 11.71 -14.89 -0.33
N LEU A 40 11.96 -15.27 -1.59
CA LEU A 40 13.32 -15.52 -2.09
C LEU A 40 14.21 -14.27 -2.06
N LYS A 41 13.67 -13.08 -2.36
CA LYS A 41 14.41 -11.80 -2.25
C LYS A 41 14.74 -11.46 -0.80
N ASN A 42 13.87 -11.78 0.15
CA ASN A 42 14.11 -11.55 1.58
C ASN A 42 15.12 -12.55 2.19
N VAL A 43 15.46 -13.64 1.50
CA VAL A 43 16.44 -14.63 1.94
C VAL A 43 17.88 -14.21 1.57
N ASP A 44 18.07 -13.31 0.59
CA ASP A 44 19.39 -12.74 0.30
C ASP A 44 19.62 -11.47 1.14
N THR A 45 20.37 -11.62 2.23
CA THR A 45 20.73 -10.58 3.20
C THR A 45 21.55 -9.42 2.62
N ASN A 46 21.99 -9.51 1.36
CA ASN A 46 22.77 -8.47 0.67
C ASN A 46 21.93 -7.66 -0.34
N THR A 47 20.63 -7.91 -0.46
CA THR A 47 19.77 -7.18 -1.40
C THR A 47 19.46 -5.79 -0.84
N ILE A 48 19.96 -4.73 -1.50
CA ILE A 48 19.60 -3.35 -1.18
C ILE A 48 18.07 -3.23 -1.29
N GLU A 49 17.42 -2.80 -0.22
CA GLU A 49 15.97 -2.59 -0.22
C GLU A 49 15.59 -1.53 -1.26
N ASN A 50 14.72 -1.90 -2.20
CA ASN A 50 14.22 -0.96 -3.20
C ASN A 50 13.12 -0.08 -2.57
N THR A 51 13.48 1.08 -2.04
CA THR A 51 12.55 2.01 -1.38
C THR A 51 11.66 2.79 -2.35
N LYS A 52 12.00 2.84 -3.64
CA LYS A 52 11.28 3.68 -4.63
C LYS A 52 9.77 3.47 -4.67
N PRO A 53 9.25 2.23 -4.69
CA PRO A 53 7.80 2.07 -4.70
C PRO A 53 7.15 2.42 -3.35
N LYS A 54 7.87 2.28 -2.22
CA LYS A 54 7.38 2.78 -0.93
C LYS A 54 7.30 4.30 -0.94
N GLU A 55 8.28 4.99 -1.50
CA GLU A 55 8.26 6.45 -1.68
C GLU A 55 7.09 6.90 -2.58
N GLN A 56 6.86 6.21 -3.71
CA GLN A 56 5.72 6.46 -4.58
C GLN A 56 4.38 6.20 -3.86
N SER A 57 4.31 5.14 -3.08
CA SER A 57 3.14 4.82 -2.27
C SER A 57 2.90 5.88 -1.18
N ILE A 58 3.94 6.36 -0.50
CA ILE A 58 3.84 7.44 0.49
C ILE A 58 3.25 8.68 -0.14
N THR A 59 3.75 9.10 -1.31
CA THR A 59 3.21 10.27 -2.03
C THR A 59 1.73 10.07 -2.36
N LEU A 60 1.36 8.90 -2.88
CA LEU A 60 -0.03 8.62 -3.25
C LEU A 60 -0.97 8.56 -2.04
N ILE A 61 -0.54 7.93 -0.94
CA ILE A 61 -1.34 7.85 0.28
C ILE A 61 -1.55 9.25 0.87
N ASN A 62 -0.49 10.07 0.98
CA ASN A 62 -0.61 11.45 1.48
C ASN A 62 -1.62 12.25 0.67
N GLN A 63 -1.44 12.30 -0.65
CA GLN A 63 -2.36 13.02 -1.55
C GLN A 63 -3.79 12.51 -1.39
N THR A 64 -3.98 11.19 -1.34
CA THR A 64 -5.31 10.60 -1.19
C THR A 64 -5.93 10.96 0.16
N VAL A 65 -5.20 10.88 1.26
CA VAL A 65 -5.76 11.21 2.58
C VAL A 65 -6.10 12.70 2.66
N GLU A 66 -5.22 13.58 2.21
CA GLU A 66 -5.45 15.04 2.19
C GLU A 66 -6.68 15.42 1.35
N GLU A 67 -6.78 14.88 0.13
CA GLU A 67 -7.90 15.12 -0.78
C GLU A 67 -9.24 14.76 -0.11
N PHE A 68 -9.31 13.60 0.55
CA PHE A 68 -10.54 13.13 1.18
C PHE A 68 -10.89 13.90 2.45
N LEU A 69 -9.91 14.18 3.31
CA LEU A 69 -10.15 15.00 4.51
C LEU A 69 -10.63 16.42 4.11
N GLN A 70 -10.03 17.02 3.07
CA GLN A 70 -10.47 18.30 2.54
C GLN A 70 -11.89 18.27 1.97
N ALA A 71 -12.23 17.23 1.19
CA ALA A 71 -13.58 17.08 0.65
C ALA A 71 -14.63 16.94 1.78
N ILE A 72 -14.33 16.13 2.79
CA ILE A 72 -15.22 15.89 3.93
C ILE A 72 -15.42 17.17 4.76
N ARG A 73 -14.37 17.96 4.99
CA ARG A 73 -14.47 19.29 5.62
C ARG A 73 -15.34 20.26 4.83
N SER A 74 -15.25 20.21 3.51
CA SER A 74 -16.01 21.11 2.64
C SER A 74 -17.50 20.74 2.58
N ASP A 75 -17.80 19.46 2.74
CA ASP A 75 -19.16 18.93 2.66
C ASP A 75 -19.91 18.92 4.00
N SER A 76 -19.19 19.02 5.12
CA SER A 76 -19.77 19.05 6.47
C SER A 76 -19.45 20.35 7.17
N SER A 77 -20.49 21.12 7.51
CA SER A 77 -20.38 22.28 8.42
C SER A 77 -20.10 21.88 9.87
N SER A 78 -20.12 20.59 10.18
CA SER A 78 -19.73 20.04 11.49
C SER A 78 -18.32 19.47 11.40
N ALA A 79 -17.41 19.99 12.22
CA ALA A 79 -16.11 19.37 12.44
C ALA A 79 -16.34 17.99 13.06
N PHE A 80 -16.14 16.94 12.26
CA PHE A 80 -16.10 15.60 12.81
C PHE A 80 -14.82 15.49 13.65
N ASN A 81 -14.92 15.23 14.94
CA ASN A 81 -13.75 15.08 15.82
C ASN A 81 -12.70 14.10 15.25
N TRP A 82 -13.15 13.07 14.52
CA TRP A 82 -12.26 12.11 13.88
C TRP A 82 -11.50 12.66 12.66
N VAL A 83 -11.99 13.71 12.01
CA VAL A 83 -11.27 14.39 10.91
C VAL A 83 -10.06 15.13 11.50
N GLU A 84 -10.25 15.87 12.59
CA GLU A 84 -9.15 16.53 13.31
C GLU A 84 -8.13 15.52 13.82
N GLU A 85 -8.60 14.38 14.36
CA GLU A 85 -7.74 13.29 14.82
C GLU A 85 -6.87 12.70 13.69
N LEU A 86 -7.40 12.63 12.46
CA LEU A 86 -6.64 12.16 11.30
C LEU A 86 -5.71 13.24 10.73
N ASP A 87 -6.11 14.51 10.78
CA ASP A 87 -5.25 15.62 10.39
C ASP A 87 -4.01 15.69 11.27
N SER A 88 -4.17 15.64 12.60
CA SER A 88 -3.04 15.62 13.53
C SER A 88 -2.11 14.43 13.28
N ALA A 89 -2.67 13.23 13.07
CA ALA A 89 -1.88 12.05 12.75
C ALA A 89 -1.13 12.20 11.41
N LEU A 90 -1.74 12.83 10.41
CA LEU A 90 -1.11 13.10 9.12
C LEU A 90 0.04 14.11 9.26
N GLU A 91 -0.15 15.19 10.02
CA GLU A 91 0.90 16.17 10.30
C GLU A 91 2.11 15.55 11.02
N GLU A 92 1.87 14.63 11.96
CA GLU A 92 2.94 13.89 12.65
C GLU A 92 3.81 13.09 11.68
N THR A 93 3.25 12.58 10.57
CA THR A 93 4.02 11.82 9.58
C THR A 93 5.05 12.64 8.82
N VAL A 94 4.94 13.98 8.83
CA VAL A 94 5.90 14.88 8.18
C VAL A 94 7.28 14.73 8.81
N PHE A 95 7.34 14.48 10.12
CA PHE A 95 8.57 14.38 10.90
C PHE A 95 9.22 13.00 10.88
N ILE A 96 8.61 12.01 10.22
CA ILE A 96 9.15 10.66 10.12
C ILE A 96 10.16 10.59 8.96
N GLU A 97 11.42 10.37 9.30
CA GLU A 97 12.52 10.22 8.32
C GLU A 97 12.59 8.81 7.73
N ASP A 98 12.28 7.78 8.52
CA ASP A 98 12.32 6.39 8.06
C ASP A 98 11.17 6.11 7.08
N VAL A 99 11.52 5.76 5.84
CA VAL A 99 10.56 5.52 4.74
C VAL A 99 9.61 4.37 5.08
N THR A 100 10.09 3.33 5.75
CA THR A 100 9.25 2.17 6.09
C THR A 100 8.25 2.52 7.18
N GLU A 101 8.69 3.24 8.21
CA GLU A 101 7.82 3.68 9.30
C GLU A 101 6.80 4.70 8.81
N LYS A 102 7.21 5.65 7.98
CA LYS A 102 6.31 6.64 7.37
C LYS A 102 5.23 5.95 6.54
N TRP A 103 5.62 4.97 5.71
CA TRP A 103 4.68 4.17 4.94
C TRP A 103 3.69 3.41 5.83
N LYS A 104 4.13 2.82 6.95
CA LYS A 104 3.24 2.13 7.89
C LYS A 104 2.22 3.07 8.53
N GLN A 105 2.68 4.21 9.04
CA GLN A 105 1.82 5.20 9.70
C GLN A 105 0.76 5.74 8.73
N LEU A 106 1.15 6.05 7.50
CA LEU A 106 0.23 6.51 6.47
C LEU A 106 -0.82 5.46 6.08
N ASN A 107 -0.43 4.18 6.00
CA ASN A 107 -1.39 3.10 5.79
C ASN A 107 -2.38 2.97 6.96
N GLU A 108 -1.93 3.10 8.20
CA GLU A 108 -2.84 3.06 9.36
C GLU A 108 -3.81 4.25 9.34
N ILE A 109 -3.35 5.45 8.98
CA ILE A 109 -4.22 6.63 8.81
C ILE A 109 -5.26 6.38 7.72
N GLN A 110 -4.87 5.86 6.56
CA GLN A 110 -5.79 5.52 5.48
C GLN A 110 -6.81 4.44 5.90
N CYS A 111 -6.39 3.46 6.69
CA CYS A 111 -7.28 2.43 7.26
C CYS A 111 -8.26 3.03 8.27
N ARG A 112 -7.81 3.94 9.13
CA ARG A 112 -8.67 4.67 10.08
C ARG A 112 -9.70 5.53 9.35
N LEU A 113 -9.29 6.29 8.32
CA LEU A 113 -10.21 7.03 7.44
C LEU A 113 -11.30 6.11 6.89
N LEU A 114 -10.92 4.95 6.33
CA LEU A 114 -11.87 4.00 5.78
C LEU A 114 -12.85 3.47 6.86
N ARG A 115 -12.35 3.15 8.07
CA ARG A 115 -13.19 2.71 9.20
C ARG A 115 -14.20 3.78 9.61
N PHE A 116 -13.78 5.04 9.71
CA PHE A 116 -14.69 6.14 10.03
C PHE A 116 -15.76 6.32 8.94
N LEU A 117 -15.37 6.30 7.67
CA LEU A 117 -16.32 6.36 6.56
C LEU A 117 -17.35 5.22 6.60
N TYR A 118 -16.96 4.00 6.94
CA TYR A 118 -17.91 2.90 7.11
C TYR A 118 -18.88 3.10 8.27
N LYS A 119 -18.39 3.66 9.38
CA LYS A 119 -19.22 3.98 10.54
C LYS A 119 -20.26 5.05 10.18
N GLU A 120 -19.83 6.11 9.51
CA GLU A 120 -20.73 7.16 9.04
C GLU A 120 -21.71 6.64 7.97
N ASN A 121 -21.29 5.72 7.09
CA ASN A 121 -22.15 5.09 6.09
C ASN A 121 -23.33 4.32 6.70
N ALA A 122 -23.20 3.83 7.95
CA ALA A 122 -24.30 3.20 8.66
C ALA A 122 -25.46 4.18 8.93
N ALA A 123 -25.15 5.46 9.12
CA ALA A 123 -26.11 6.54 9.33
C ALA A 123 -26.49 7.26 8.02
N ASN A 124 -25.57 7.38 7.07
CA ASN A 124 -25.77 8.08 5.80
C ASN A 124 -25.22 7.27 4.62
N ARG A 125 -26.11 6.59 3.88
CA ARG A 125 -25.75 5.75 2.74
C ARG A 125 -25.13 6.50 1.56
N ALA A 126 -25.27 7.82 1.47
CA ALA A 126 -24.65 8.60 0.39
C ALA A 126 -23.10 8.62 0.50
N ILE A 127 -22.56 8.33 1.69
CA ILE A 127 -21.12 8.25 1.95
C ILE A 127 -20.46 7.14 1.15
N GLU A 128 -21.16 6.04 0.89
CA GLU A 128 -20.64 4.92 0.13
C GLU A 128 -20.23 5.32 -1.29
N SER A 129 -21.15 5.93 -2.04
CA SER A 129 -20.88 6.41 -3.40
C SER A 129 -19.94 7.61 -3.43
N LYS A 130 -20.03 8.50 -2.44
CA LYS A 130 -19.31 9.78 -2.44
C LYS A 130 -17.84 9.64 -2.03
N TYR A 131 -17.54 8.79 -1.05
CA TYR A 131 -16.19 8.67 -0.48
C TYR A 131 -15.65 7.24 -0.50
N ILE A 132 -16.43 6.23 -0.10
CA ILE A 132 -15.89 4.87 0.07
C ILE A 132 -15.47 4.25 -1.27
N PHE A 133 -16.30 4.32 -2.31
CA PHE A 133 -15.94 3.76 -3.61
C PHE A 133 -14.75 4.48 -4.26
N PRO A 134 -14.70 5.83 -4.31
CA PRO A 134 -13.51 6.53 -4.79
C PRO A 134 -12.23 6.19 -4.00
N LEU A 135 -12.30 6.14 -2.67
CA LEU A 135 -11.14 5.80 -1.83
C LEU A 135 -10.63 4.38 -2.12
N ARG A 136 -11.53 3.40 -2.23
CA ARG A 136 -11.18 2.02 -2.59
C ARG A 136 -10.49 1.93 -3.95
N LYS A 137 -10.87 2.77 -4.91
CA LYS A 137 -10.20 2.81 -6.21
C LYS A 137 -8.74 3.26 -6.06
N ARG A 138 -8.49 4.32 -5.29
CA ARG A 138 -7.12 4.80 -4.98
C ARG A 138 -6.29 3.74 -4.25
N ILE A 139 -6.89 3.03 -3.29
CA ILE A 139 -6.21 1.92 -2.58
C ILE A 139 -5.78 0.82 -3.56
N ARG A 140 -6.57 0.50 -4.59
CA ARG A 140 -6.16 -0.49 -5.60
C ARG A 140 -5.01 0.01 -6.48
N GLU A 141 -4.98 1.30 -6.80
CA GLU A 141 -3.87 1.93 -7.51
C GLU A 141 -2.59 1.84 -6.66
N GLN A 142 -2.68 2.12 -5.37
CA GLN A 142 -1.60 1.94 -4.40
C GLN A 142 -1.10 0.49 -4.34
N LEU A 143 -2.01 -0.48 -4.18
CA LEU A 143 -1.66 -1.90 -4.16
C LEU A 143 -0.91 -2.32 -5.43
N THR A 144 -1.24 -1.72 -6.59
CA THR A 144 -0.54 -1.99 -7.85
C THR A 144 0.91 -1.48 -7.82
N ILE A 145 1.16 -0.32 -7.21
CA ILE A 145 2.51 0.23 -7.01
C ILE A 145 3.29 -0.65 -6.03
N GLU A 146 2.66 -1.05 -4.92
CA GLU A 146 3.29 -1.91 -3.92
C GLU A 146 3.58 -3.30 -4.46
N MET A 147 2.72 -3.84 -5.33
CA MET A 147 2.99 -5.08 -6.06
C MET A 147 4.20 -4.98 -6.99
N ALA A 148 4.60 -3.77 -7.42
CA ALA A 148 5.84 -3.57 -8.16
C ALA A 148 7.10 -3.76 -7.30
N LEU A 149 7.00 -3.72 -5.97
CA LEU A 149 8.10 -4.13 -5.05
C LEU A 149 8.44 -5.61 -5.20
N VAL A 150 7.46 -6.42 -5.58
CA VAL A 150 7.59 -7.88 -5.66
C VAL A 150 8.08 -8.36 -7.04
N ARG A 151 7.89 -7.56 -8.11
CA ARG A 151 8.29 -7.87 -9.51
C ARG A 151 9.80 -7.87 -9.77
#